data_AF-A0A6G3S386-F1
#
_entry.id   AF-A0A6G3S386-F1
#
_cell.length_a   1.000
_cell.length_b   1.000
_cell.length_c   1.000
_cell.angle_alpha   90.00
_cell.angle_beta   90.00
_cell.angle_gamma   90.00
#
_symmetry.space_group_name_H-M   'P 1'
#
loop_
_entity.id
_entity.type
_entity.pdbx_description
1 polymer ?
#
loop_
_entity_poly.entity_id
_entity_poly.type
_entity_poly.pdbx_seq_one_letter_code
_entity_poly.pdbx_strand_id
1 'polypeptide(L)'
;MPHGSLSLPARLLLLAYDTGKDRVAGAPDLRLAVRAAALAALADRDLIHEVNGTVTPVPGARADDPVLDQLLEIIEESRPRKWRGWITHSARATHALVRHGLVADGYLRPERRRFLGLLPGTHYALERSGYVEVLRAEVLGAVTRATPPDAVARDDATLAVLAAAGHLRALIPARE
;
A
#
# COMPACT_ATOMS: atom_id res chain seq x y z
N MET A 1 19.73 -2.12 9.04
CA MET A 1 18.42 -2.67 8.65
C MET A 1 18.02 -2.00 7.34
N PRO A 2 18.16 -2.61 6.16
CA PRO A 2 17.72 -2.00 4.92
C PRO A 2 16.32 -2.50 4.59
N HIS A 3 15.34 -2.14 5.42
CA HIS A 3 13.92 -2.16 5.07
C HIS A 3 13.46 -0.76 5.42
N GLY A 4 13.33 0.11 4.40
CA GLY A 4 13.02 1.52 4.62
C GLY A 4 11.84 1.65 5.59
N SER A 5 11.89 2.66 6.46
CA SER A 5 11.00 2.91 7.62
C SER A 5 9.49 2.92 7.35
N LEU A 6 9.05 2.71 6.10
CA LEU A 6 7.68 2.77 5.66
C LEU A 6 7.00 1.40 5.73
N SER A 7 5.76 1.39 6.20
CA SER A 7 4.94 0.18 6.21
C SER A 7 4.60 -0.30 4.79
N LEU A 8 4.28 -1.60 4.68
CA LEU A 8 3.90 -2.26 3.43
C LEU A 8 2.83 -1.49 2.60
N PRO A 9 1.71 -0.98 3.18
CA PRO A 9 0.75 -0.18 2.41
C PRO A 9 1.32 1.16 1.91
N ALA A 10 2.26 1.77 2.63
CA ALA A 10 2.92 3.01 2.21
C ALA A 10 3.88 2.77 1.04
N ARG A 11 4.70 1.72 1.12
CA ARG A 11 5.56 1.27 0.02
C ARG A 11 4.73 0.95 -1.24
N LEU A 12 3.61 0.24 -1.09
CA LEU A 12 2.73 -0.07 -2.22
C LEU A 12 2.10 1.18 -2.86
N LEU A 13 1.70 2.18 -2.06
CA LEU A 13 1.17 3.43 -2.59
C LEU A 13 2.23 4.20 -3.38
N LEU A 14 3.48 4.21 -2.93
CA LEU A 14 4.59 4.83 -3.66
C LEU A 14 4.87 4.14 -5.00
N LEU A 15 4.81 2.81 -5.06
CA LEU A 15 4.98 2.04 -6.31
C LEU A 15 3.96 2.38 -7.39
N ALA A 16 2.81 2.96 -7.03
CA ALA A 16 1.80 3.39 -7.98
C ALA A 16 2.15 4.70 -8.71
N TYR A 17 3.19 5.42 -8.27
CA TYR A 17 3.64 6.66 -8.90
C TYR A 17 4.50 6.40 -10.13
N ASP A 18 4.25 7.20 -11.16
CA ASP A 18 5.15 7.42 -12.29
C ASP A 18 6.12 8.55 -11.89
N THR A 19 7.37 8.19 -11.70
CA THR A 19 8.48 9.06 -11.28
C THR A 19 8.88 10.10 -12.32
N GLY A 20 8.50 9.91 -13.59
CA GLY A 20 8.70 10.90 -14.64
C GLY A 20 7.58 11.93 -14.74
N LYS A 21 6.44 11.69 -14.08
CA LYS A 21 5.24 12.56 -14.11
C LYS A 21 4.77 13.03 -12.74
N ASP A 22 5.46 12.62 -11.68
CA ASP A 22 5.16 12.88 -10.27
C ASP A 22 3.68 12.65 -9.91
N ARG A 23 3.07 11.60 -10.47
CA ARG A 23 1.67 11.27 -10.23
C ARG A 23 1.41 9.79 -10.35
N VAL A 24 0.35 9.32 -9.69
CA VAL A 24 -0.17 7.96 -9.88
C VAL A 24 -0.56 7.74 -11.34
N ALA A 25 -0.07 6.66 -11.94
CA ALA A 25 -0.35 6.31 -13.33
C ALA A 25 -0.90 4.88 -13.43
N GLY A 26 -2.16 4.77 -13.90
CA GLY A 26 -2.78 3.48 -14.20
C GLY A 26 -2.83 2.53 -13.00
N ALA A 27 -3.75 2.78 -12.09
CA ALA A 27 -3.92 1.96 -10.88
C ALA A 27 -5.41 1.95 -10.44
N PRO A 28 -6.31 1.34 -11.22
CA PRO A 28 -7.75 1.39 -10.99
C PRO A 28 -8.15 0.84 -9.62
N ASP A 29 -7.43 -0.19 -9.14
CA ASP A 29 -7.73 -0.90 -7.90
C ASP A 29 -6.79 -0.52 -6.74
N LEU A 30 -6.06 0.60 -6.86
CA LEU A 30 -5.04 1.02 -5.90
C LEU A 30 -5.53 1.04 -4.45
N ARG A 31 -6.76 1.50 -4.21
CA ARG A 31 -7.32 1.56 -2.85
C ARG A 31 -7.52 0.17 -2.26
N LEU A 32 -7.93 -0.80 -3.08
CA LEU A 32 -8.11 -2.18 -2.68
C LEU A 32 -6.75 -2.84 -2.44
N ALA A 33 -5.77 -2.59 -3.32
CA ALA A 33 -4.41 -3.10 -3.18
C ALA A 33 -3.73 -2.55 -1.91
N VAL A 34 -3.83 -1.25 -1.63
CA VAL A 34 -3.33 -0.63 -0.39
C VAL A 34 -4.02 -1.20 0.84
N ARG A 35 -5.33 -1.43 0.79
CA ARG A 35 -6.06 -2.08 1.88
C ARG A 35 -5.60 -3.52 2.09
N ALA A 36 -5.38 -4.26 1.02
CA ALA A 36 -4.85 -5.62 1.07
C ALA A 36 -3.41 -5.66 1.62
N ALA A 37 -2.56 -4.67 1.30
CA ALA A 37 -1.23 -4.53 1.88
C ALA A 37 -1.29 -4.28 3.39
N ALA A 38 -2.19 -3.42 3.85
CA ALA A 38 -2.37 -3.19 5.28
C ALA A 38 -2.81 -4.47 6.01
N LEU A 39 -3.75 -5.22 5.44
CA LEU A 39 -4.18 -6.52 5.98
C LEU A 39 -3.07 -7.57 5.96
N ALA A 40 -2.26 -7.62 4.88
CA ALA A 40 -1.12 -8.53 4.80
C ALA A 40 -0.07 -8.21 5.86
N ALA A 41 0.22 -6.93 6.10
CA ALA A 41 1.15 -6.51 7.15
C ALA A 41 0.65 -6.86 8.57
N LEU A 42 -0.65 -6.79 8.82
CA LEU A 42 -1.23 -7.23 10.09
C LEU A 42 -1.14 -8.76 10.25
N ALA A 43 -1.41 -9.51 9.19
CA ALA A 43 -1.36 -10.97 9.21
C ALA A 43 0.07 -11.49 9.39
N ASP A 44 1.05 -10.85 8.75
CA ASP A 44 2.47 -11.23 8.87
C ASP A 44 3.02 -10.99 10.28
N ARG A 45 2.41 -10.06 11.03
CA ARG A 45 2.71 -9.76 12.44
C ARG A 45 1.84 -10.55 13.43
N ASP A 46 1.06 -11.51 12.95
CA ASP A 46 0.12 -12.31 13.74
C ASP A 46 -0.92 -11.48 14.53
N LEU A 47 -1.23 -10.25 14.09
CA LEU A 47 -2.19 -9.36 14.78
C LEU A 47 -3.64 -9.62 14.36
N ILE A 48 -3.82 -10.34 13.24
CA ILE A 48 -5.11 -10.84 12.77
C ILE A 48 -4.95 -12.29 12.35
N HIS A 49 -5.99 -13.10 12.54
CA HIS A 49 -6.03 -14.50 12.14
C HIS A 49 -7.38 -14.85 11.52
N GLU A 50 -7.42 -15.94 10.75
CA GLU A 50 -8.67 -16.44 10.19
C GLU A 50 -9.31 -17.47 11.13
N VAL A 51 -10.57 -17.21 11.51
CA VAL A 51 -11.41 -18.14 12.26
C VAL A 51 -12.68 -18.37 11.44
N ASN A 52 -12.93 -19.62 11.02
CA ASN A 52 -14.13 -19.98 10.26
C ASN A 52 -14.36 -19.08 9.01
N GLY A 53 -13.30 -18.78 8.25
CA GLY A 53 -13.37 -17.92 7.06
C GLY A 53 -13.48 -16.42 7.35
N THR A 54 -13.35 -16.02 8.60
CA THR A 54 -13.55 -14.64 9.08
C THR A 54 -12.26 -14.10 9.69
N VAL A 55 -11.88 -12.89 9.30
CA VAL A 55 -10.70 -12.23 9.87
C VAL A 55 -11.07 -11.75 11.28
N THR A 56 -10.29 -12.20 12.26
CA THR A 56 -10.47 -11.95 13.68
C THR A 56 -9.21 -11.26 14.23
N PRO A 57 -9.35 -10.13 14.93
CA PRO A 57 -8.20 -9.46 15.53
C PRO A 57 -7.71 -10.20 16.77
N VAL A 58 -6.42 -10.06 17.07
CA VAL A 58 -5.89 -10.44 18.38
C VAL A 58 -6.26 -9.34 19.38
N PRO A 59 -7.03 -9.64 20.45
CA PRO A 59 -7.52 -8.61 21.36
C PRO A 59 -6.41 -7.78 22.00
N GLY A 60 -6.49 -6.45 21.87
CA GLY A 60 -5.54 -5.52 22.50
C GLY A 60 -4.16 -5.47 21.83
N ALA A 61 -4.03 -6.07 20.64
CA ALA A 61 -2.85 -5.99 19.83
C ALA A 61 -2.54 -4.55 19.38
N ARG A 62 -1.26 -4.26 19.19
CA ARG A 62 -0.78 -3.00 18.60
C ARG A 62 0.18 -3.30 17.48
N ALA A 63 0.07 -2.55 16.40
CA ALA A 63 0.90 -2.67 15.22
C ALA A 63 2.09 -1.69 15.23
N ASP A 64 2.12 -0.72 16.14
CA ASP A 64 3.15 0.32 16.20
C ASP A 64 3.31 1.08 14.87
N ASP A 65 2.21 1.18 14.12
CA ASP A 65 2.07 1.94 12.88
C ASP A 65 0.65 2.53 12.87
N PRO A 66 0.47 3.86 12.76
CA PRO A 66 -0.84 4.49 12.88
C PRO A 66 -1.88 4.00 11.86
N VAL A 67 -1.46 3.59 10.65
CA VAL A 67 -2.37 3.05 9.63
C VAL A 67 -2.86 1.68 10.06
N LEU A 68 -1.94 0.84 10.51
CA LEU A 68 -2.23 -0.53 10.92
C LEU A 68 -3.03 -0.57 12.24
N ASP A 69 -2.71 0.30 13.19
CA ASP A 69 -3.46 0.45 14.44
C ASP A 69 -4.90 0.90 14.18
N GLN A 70 -5.10 1.91 13.32
CA GLN A 70 -6.45 2.33 12.94
C GLN A 70 -7.22 1.20 12.24
N LEU A 71 -6.55 0.37 11.44
CA LEU A 71 -7.17 -0.78 10.81
C LEU A 71 -7.57 -1.85 11.84
N LEU A 72 -6.72 -2.15 12.81
CA LEU A 72 -7.04 -3.07 13.91
C LEU A 72 -8.27 -2.61 14.68
N GLU A 73 -8.31 -1.33 15.07
CA GLU A 73 -9.46 -0.73 15.76
C GLU A 73 -10.76 -0.90 14.95
N ILE A 74 -10.73 -0.59 13.65
CA ILE A 74 -11.89 -0.79 12.76
C ILE A 74 -12.30 -2.27 12.72
N ILE A 75 -11.35 -3.20 12.75
CA ILE A 75 -11.62 -4.64 12.74
C ILE A 75 -12.27 -5.08 14.05
N GLU A 76 -11.77 -4.60 15.19
CA GLU A 76 -12.30 -4.91 16.53
C GLU A 76 -13.73 -4.37 16.73
N GLU A 77 -14.01 -3.15 16.26
CA GLU A 77 -15.31 -2.48 16.49
C GLU A 77 -16.41 -2.86 15.49
N SER A 78 -16.04 -3.51 14.40
CA SER A 78 -16.99 -3.88 13.35
C SER A 78 -17.56 -5.28 13.51
N ARG A 79 -18.69 -5.53 12.83
CA ARG A 79 -19.18 -6.90 12.63
C ARG A 79 -18.12 -7.77 11.93
N PRO A 80 -18.05 -9.08 12.24
CA PRO A 80 -17.09 -9.98 11.61
C PRO A 80 -17.26 -10.06 10.09
N ARG A 81 -16.14 -10.13 9.33
CA ARG A 81 -16.13 -10.20 7.86
C ARG A 81 -15.06 -11.15 7.34
N LYS A 82 -15.33 -11.74 6.17
CA LYS A 82 -14.34 -12.48 5.38
C LYS A 82 -13.32 -11.51 4.74
N TRP A 83 -12.17 -12.03 4.29
CA TRP A 83 -11.11 -11.26 3.63
C TRP A 83 -11.60 -10.29 2.56
N ARG A 84 -12.40 -10.77 1.59
CA ARG A 84 -12.97 -9.91 0.53
C ARG A 84 -13.80 -8.74 1.08
N GLY A 85 -14.53 -8.99 2.16
CA GLY A 85 -15.28 -7.96 2.87
C GLY A 85 -14.36 -6.91 3.50
N TRP A 86 -13.24 -7.34 4.06
CA TRP A 86 -12.26 -6.43 4.67
C TRP A 86 -11.40 -5.65 3.68
N ILE A 87 -11.10 -6.23 2.52
CA ILE A 87 -10.37 -5.56 1.43
C ILE A 87 -11.20 -4.40 0.86
N THR A 88 -12.53 -4.52 0.84
CA THR A 88 -13.42 -3.51 0.27
C THR A 88 -13.93 -2.51 1.29
N HIS A 89 -14.22 -2.96 2.51
CA HIS A 89 -14.74 -2.11 3.58
C HIS A 89 -13.71 -1.05 3.99
N SER A 90 -14.11 0.22 3.97
CA SER A 90 -13.28 1.36 4.39
C SER A 90 -11.94 1.49 3.67
N ALA A 91 -11.76 0.87 2.49
CA ALA A 91 -10.52 0.93 1.71
C ALA A 91 -10.11 2.37 1.36
N ARG A 92 -11.08 3.26 1.12
CA ARG A 92 -10.84 4.68 0.88
C ARG A 92 -10.23 5.39 2.09
N ALA A 93 -10.66 5.04 3.30
CA ALA A 93 -10.16 5.63 4.54
C ALA A 93 -8.71 5.22 4.79
N THR A 94 -8.39 3.93 4.67
CA THR A 94 -7.00 3.43 4.76
C THR A 94 -6.10 4.10 3.73
N HIS A 95 -6.52 4.17 2.46
CA HIS A 95 -5.74 4.85 1.44
C HIS A 95 -5.50 6.34 1.77
N ALA A 96 -6.51 7.05 2.31
CA ALA A 96 -6.35 8.44 2.71
C ALA A 96 -5.35 8.58 3.87
N LEU A 97 -5.40 7.69 4.86
CA LEU A 97 -4.51 7.70 6.01
C LEU A 97 -3.07 7.39 5.62
N VAL A 98 -2.84 6.36 4.79
CA VAL A 98 -1.50 6.05 4.23
C VAL A 98 -0.93 7.24 3.49
N ARG A 99 -1.75 7.89 2.65
CA ARG A 99 -1.31 9.08 1.91
C ARG A 99 -0.97 10.24 2.85
N HIS A 100 -1.74 10.45 3.91
CA HIS A 100 -1.43 11.48 4.91
C HIS A 100 -0.12 11.19 5.63
N GLY A 101 0.15 9.93 6.01
CA GLY A 101 1.43 9.51 6.56
C GLY A 101 2.59 9.83 5.62
N LEU A 102 2.48 9.45 4.34
CA LEU A 102 3.49 9.78 3.33
C LEU A 102 3.71 11.29 3.11
N VAL A 103 2.68 12.11 3.32
CA VAL A 103 2.84 13.57 3.30
C VAL A 103 3.59 14.05 4.54
N ALA A 104 3.23 13.55 5.72
CA ALA A 104 3.89 13.90 6.98
C ALA A 104 5.38 13.51 6.97
N ASP A 105 5.70 12.35 6.39
CA ASP A 105 7.06 11.82 6.26
C ASP A 105 7.86 12.46 5.10
N GLY A 106 7.24 13.36 4.33
CA GLY A 106 7.91 14.11 3.26
C GLY A 106 8.19 13.28 1.99
N TYR A 107 7.44 12.21 1.74
CA TYR A 107 7.47 11.47 0.48
C TYR A 107 6.53 12.06 -0.57
N LEU A 108 5.44 12.68 -0.13
CA LEU A 108 4.44 13.30 -1.00
C LEU A 108 4.20 14.76 -0.61
N ARG A 109 3.97 15.63 -1.61
CA ARG A 109 3.56 17.02 -1.39
C ARG A 109 2.18 17.27 -2.00
N PRO A 110 1.21 17.80 -1.23
CA PRO A 110 -0.08 18.19 -1.80
C PRO A 110 0.09 19.40 -2.71
N GLU A 111 -0.30 19.26 -3.98
CA GLU A 111 -0.37 20.33 -4.96
C GLU A 111 -1.81 20.79 -5.13
N ARG A 112 -2.06 22.06 -4.80
CA ARG A 112 -3.30 22.74 -5.16
C ARG A 112 -3.11 23.42 -6.51
N ARG A 113 -3.60 22.80 -7.58
CA ARG A 113 -3.75 23.51 -8.85
C ARG A 113 -4.87 24.54 -8.72
N ARG A 114 -4.56 25.81 -8.96
CA ARG A 114 -5.56 26.86 -9.18
C ARG A 114 -6.14 26.64 -10.58
N PHE A 115 -7.31 26.01 -10.67
CA PHE A 115 -8.09 25.99 -11.90
C PHE A 115 -9.03 27.20 -11.92
N LEU A 116 -9.00 27.96 -13.01
CA LEU A 116 -10.02 28.96 -13.35
C LEU A 116 -11.36 28.25 -13.60
N GLY A 117 -12.20 28.09 -12.57
CA GLY A 117 -13.62 27.71 -12.69
C GLY A 117 -14.00 26.22 -12.57
N LEU A 118 -13.06 25.31 -12.31
CA LEU A 118 -13.33 23.87 -12.08
C LEU A 118 -12.93 23.45 -10.66
N LEU A 119 -13.73 22.56 -10.04
CA LEU A 119 -13.49 22.02 -8.70
C LEU A 119 -12.04 21.51 -8.57
N PRO A 120 -11.20 22.13 -7.72
CA PRO A 120 -9.79 21.77 -7.65
C PRO A 120 -9.62 20.38 -7.04
N GLY A 121 -9.14 19.43 -7.83
CA GLY A 121 -8.62 18.17 -7.31
C GLY A 121 -7.29 18.43 -6.59
N THR A 122 -7.13 17.92 -5.37
CA THR A 122 -5.81 17.90 -4.72
C THR A 122 -4.97 16.80 -5.36
N HIS A 123 -3.93 17.21 -6.09
CA HIS A 123 -2.91 16.29 -6.58
C HIS A 123 -1.84 16.13 -5.51
N TYR A 124 -1.12 15.02 -5.53
CA TYR A 124 0.01 14.77 -4.63
C TYR A 124 1.20 14.49 -5.52
N ALA A 125 2.22 15.34 -5.44
CA ALA A 125 3.48 15.17 -6.18
C ALA A 125 4.43 14.30 -5.37
N LEU A 126 5.29 13.56 -6.07
CA LEU A 126 6.32 12.73 -5.47
C LEU A 126 7.56 13.58 -5.15
N GLU A 127 8.00 13.59 -3.90
CA GLU A 127 9.18 14.37 -3.49
C GLU A 127 10.47 13.53 -3.51
N ARG A 128 10.34 12.21 -3.34
CA ARG A 128 11.47 11.28 -3.21
C ARG A 128 11.47 10.24 -4.32
N SER A 129 11.55 10.69 -5.57
CA SER A 129 11.55 9.81 -6.75
C SER A 129 12.67 8.76 -6.72
N GLY A 130 13.87 9.13 -6.27
CA GLY A 130 15.00 8.19 -6.13
C GLY A 130 14.71 7.02 -5.19
N TYR A 131 13.95 7.24 -4.10
CA TYR A 131 13.52 6.16 -3.21
C TYR A 131 12.56 5.20 -3.93
N VAL A 132 11.63 5.74 -4.72
CA VAL A 132 10.66 4.93 -5.47
C VAL A 132 11.35 4.10 -6.55
N GLU A 133 12.39 4.62 -7.20
CA GLU A 133 13.18 3.85 -8.17
C GLU A 133 13.94 2.69 -7.52
N VAL A 134 14.57 2.91 -6.36
CA VAL A 134 15.22 1.83 -5.61
C VAL A 134 14.20 0.78 -5.16
N LEU A 135 13.08 1.21 -4.57
CA LEU A 135 12.00 0.33 -4.15
C LEU A 135 11.44 -0.49 -5.33
N ARG A 136 11.31 0.14 -6.50
CA ARG A 136 10.86 -0.52 -7.73
C ARG A 136 11.86 -1.60 -8.17
N ALA A 137 13.16 -1.30 -8.13
CA ALA A 137 14.20 -2.26 -8.50
C ALA A 137 14.22 -3.47 -7.55
N GLU A 138 14.08 -3.25 -6.25
CA GLU A 138 13.99 -4.32 -5.23
C GLU A 138 12.80 -5.25 -5.49
N VAL A 139 11.60 -4.67 -5.66
CA VAL A 139 10.37 -5.43 -5.89
C VAL A 139 10.36 -6.16 -7.23
N LEU A 140 10.93 -5.58 -8.29
CA LEU A 140 11.09 -6.28 -9.57
C LEU A 140 12.14 -7.39 -9.48
N GLY A 141 13.23 -7.17 -8.75
CA GLY A 141 14.25 -8.19 -8.48
C GLY A 141 13.68 -9.44 -7.83
N ALA A 142 12.73 -9.28 -6.91
CA ALA A 142 12.02 -10.36 -6.21
C ALA A 142 11.23 -11.31 -7.14
N VAL A 143 10.79 -10.83 -8.31
CA VAL A 143 10.02 -11.64 -9.28
C VAL A 143 10.82 -12.06 -10.50
N THR A 144 12.08 -11.65 -10.60
CA THR A 144 12.96 -12.08 -11.69
C THR A 144 13.50 -13.48 -11.44
N ARG A 145 13.64 -14.29 -12.50
CA ARG A 145 14.20 -15.66 -12.43
C ARG A 145 15.65 -15.69 -11.90
N ALA A 146 16.35 -14.56 -11.90
CA ALA A 146 17.73 -14.46 -11.44
C ALA A 146 17.87 -14.58 -9.91
N THR A 147 16.80 -14.31 -9.15
CA THR A 147 16.82 -14.38 -7.69
C THR A 147 16.27 -15.74 -7.23
N PRO A 148 17.03 -16.51 -6.44
CA PRO A 148 16.53 -17.74 -5.81
C PRO A 148 15.31 -17.43 -4.93
N PRO A 149 14.23 -18.25 -4.94
CA PRO A 149 13.02 -17.97 -4.16
C PRO A 149 13.23 -17.80 -2.65
N ASP A 150 14.22 -18.50 -2.10
CA ASP A 150 14.65 -18.45 -0.70
C ASP A 150 15.45 -17.18 -0.35
N ALA A 151 15.98 -16.48 -1.35
CA ALA A 151 16.69 -15.22 -1.20
C ALA A 151 15.76 -13.99 -1.32
N VAL A 152 14.49 -14.18 -1.66
CA VAL A 152 13.52 -13.09 -1.85
C VAL A 152 12.96 -12.64 -0.52
N ALA A 153 13.08 -11.34 -0.21
CA ALA A 153 12.41 -10.76 0.94
C ALA A 153 10.89 -10.89 0.80
N ARG A 154 10.24 -11.41 1.85
CA ARG A 154 8.79 -11.65 1.86
C ARG A 154 7.99 -10.40 1.48
N ASP A 155 8.32 -9.26 2.07
CA ASP A 155 7.68 -7.98 1.78
C ASP A 155 7.72 -7.62 0.29
N ASP A 156 8.87 -7.84 -0.37
CA ASP A 156 9.03 -7.50 -1.78
C ASP A 156 8.20 -8.42 -2.68
N ALA A 157 8.14 -9.71 -2.35
CA ALA A 157 7.23 -10.65 -3.00
C ALA A 157 5.76 -10.25 -2.79
N THR A 158 5.37 -9.88 -1.56
CA THR A 158 4.01 -9.42 -1.27
C THR A 158 3.67 -8.14 -2.03
N LEU A 159 4.60 -7.16 -2.08
CA LEU A 159 4.43 -5.95 -2.88
C LEU A 159 4.26 -6.26 -4.36
N ALA A 160 5.06 -7.17 -4.92
CA ALA A 160 4.95 -7.54 -6.32
C ALA A 160 3.59 -8.17 -6.65
N VAL A 161 3.12 -9.11 -5.82
CA VAL A 161 1.81 -9.76 -5.99
C VAL A 161 0.67 -8.75 -5.88
N LEU A 162 0.71 -7.87 -4.87
CA LEU A 162 -0.32 -6.86 -4.67
C LEU A 162 -0.31 -5.78 -5.75
N ALA A 163 0.87 -5.41 -6.26
CA ALA A 163 0.99 -4.47 -7.35
C ALA A 163 0.42 -5.05 -8.65
N ALA A 164 0.65 -6.34 -8.91
CA ALA A 164 0.03 -7.05 -10.03
C ALA A 164 -1.50 -7.11 -9.88
N ALA A 165 -2.00 -7.51 -8.71
CA ALA A 165 -3.43 -7.58 -8.41
C ALA A 165 -4.12 -6.20 -8.45
N GLY A 166 -3.40 -5.14 -8.07
CA GLY A 166 -3.86 -3.75 -8.12
C GLY A 166 -3.74 -3.10 -9.50
N HIS A 167 -3.24 -3.84 -10.50
CA HIS A 167 -2.96 -3.37 -11.85
C HIS A 167 -2.08 -2.11 -11.89
N LEU A 168 -1.02 -2.05 -11.06
CA LEU A 168 -0.13 -0.89 -10.97
C LEU A 168 0.76 -0.78 -12.22
N ARG A 169 0.29 -0.04 -13.22
CA ARG A 169 0.98 0.13 -14.51
C ARG A 169 2.33 0.81 -14.41
N ALA A 170 2.52 1.62 -13.37
CA ALA A 170 3.80 2.23 -13.08
C ALA A 170 4.87 1.15 -12.87
N LEU A 171 4.57 0.10 -12.09
CA LEU A 171 5.50 -1.01 -11.80
C LEU A 171 5.49 -2.09 -12.88
N ILE A 172 4.30 -2.50 -13.32
CA ILE A 172 4.09 -3.60 -14.26
C ILE A 172 3.38 -3.03 -15.49
N PRO A 173 4.12 -2.66 -16.55
CA PRO A 173 3.52 -2.26 -17.81
C PRO A 173 2.59 -3.37 -18.32
N ALA A 174 1.48 -2.99 -18.96
CA ALA A 174 0.66 -3.98 -19.67
C ALA A 174 1.55 -4.67 -20.72
N ARG A 175 1.41 -6.00 -20.85
CA ARG A 175 1.97 -6.69 -22.02
C ARG A 175 1.29 -6.13 -23.27
N GLU A 176 2.09 -5.63 -24.21
CA GLU A 176 1.65 -5.44 -25.61
C GLU A 176 1.30 -6.79 -26.25
#